data_AF-A0AAP3E0K3-F1
#
_entry.id   AF-A0AAP3E0K3-F1
#
_cell.length_a   1.000
_cell.length_b   1.000
_cell.length_c   1.000
_cell.angle_alpha   90.00
_cell.angle_beta   90.00
_cell.angle_gamma   90.00
#
_symmetry.space_group_name_H-M   'P 1'
#
loop_
_entity.id
_entity.type
_entity.pdbx_description
1 polymer ?
#
loop_
_entity_poly.entity_id
_entity_poly.type
_entity_poly.pdbx_seq_one_letter_code
_entity_poly.pdbx_strand_id
1 'polypeptide(L)' 'MGDDDEVMRVLAACENCQSIYAARQWPDGDIQAIGSDGCDCGSTDFVLVDESDDTSDDGTVGRTNAE' A
#
# COMPACT_ATOMS: atom_id res chain seq x y z
N MET A 1 -19.56 5.38 8.97
CA MET A 1 -18.63 5.57 7.82
C MET A 1 -17.30 6.00 8.42
N GLY A 2 -16.16 5.44 8.05
CA GLY A 2 -15.80 4.03 8.03
C GLY A 2 -14.83 3.80 9.20
N ASP A 3 -14.62 2.55 9.60
CA ASP A 3 -13.69 2.20 10.67
C ASP A 3 -12.27 2.35 10.13
N ASP A 4 -11.72 3.58 10.22
CA ASP A 4 -10.39 3.98 9.74
C ASP A 4 -9.22 3.40 10.59
N ASP A 5 -9.37 2.19 11.13
CA ASP A 5 -8.28 1.37 11.67
C ASP A 5 -7.62 0.60 10.51
N GLU A 6 -7.35 1.28 9.40
CA GLU A 6 -7.20 0.62 8.09
C GLU A 6 -5.76 0.29 7.82
N VAL A 7 -5.44 -0.97 8.08
CA VAL A 7 -4.34 -1.66 7.42
C VAL A 7 -4.39 -1.36 5.91
N MET A 8 -3.45 -0.56 5.41
CA MET A 8 -3.39 -0.15 4.02
C MET A 8 -2.78 -1.27 3.18
N ARG A 9 -3.36 -1.52 2.01
CA ARG A 9 -2.76 -2.45 1.04
C ARG A 9 -1.66 -1.71 0.30
N VAL A 10 -0.45 -2.23 0.40
CA VAL A 10 0.74 -1.70 -0.23
C VAL A 10 1.41 -2.80 -1.04
N LEU A 11 2.43 -2.45 -1.80
CA LEU A 11 3.27 -3.41 -2.49
C LEU A 11 4.65 -3.43 -1.83
N ALA A 12 5.22 -4.62 -1.72
CA ALA A 12 6.56 -4.80 -1.19
C ALA A 12 7.41 -5.61 -2.17
N ALA A 13 8.63 -5.13 -2.42
CA ALA A 13 9.62 -5.82 -3.22
C ALA A 13 10.55 -6.59 -2.29
N CYS A 14 10.94 -7.79 -2.68
CA CYS A 14 12.04 -8.46 -2.00
C CYS A 14 13.38 -7.85 -2.42
N GLU A 15 14.26 -7.56 -1.45
CA GLU A 15 15.56 -6.94 -1.74
C GLU A 15 16.52 -7.86 -2.51
N ASN A 16 16.32 -9.18 -2.44
CA ASN A 16 17.18 -10.17 -3.08
C ASN A 16 16.74 -10.50 -4.52
N CYS A 17 15.45 -10.77 -4.71
CA CYS A 17 14.87 -11.21 -5.99
C CYS A 17 14.19 -10.07 -6.77
N GLN A 18 14.00 -8.89 -6.15
CA GLN A 18 13.20 -7.76 -6.68
C GLN A 18 11.78 -8.15 -7.14
N SER A 19 11.25 -9.26 -6.63
CA SER A 19 9.88 -9.68 -6.93
C SER A 19 8.88 -8.88 -6.08
N ILE A 20 7.80 -8.44 -6.72
CA ILE A 20 6.76 -7.61 -6.13
C ILE A 20 5.67 -8.51 -5.54
N TYR A 21 5.27 -8.21 -4.30
CA TYR A 21 4.23 -8.92 -3.56
C TYR A 21 3.23 -7.93 -2.99
N ALA A 22 1.97 -8.35 -2.95
CA ALA A 22 0.95 -7.65 -2.18
C ALA A 22 1.31 -7.75 -0.70
N ALA A 23 1.35 -6.61 -0.03
CA ALA A 23 1.62 -6.50 1.39
C ALA A 23 0.58 -5.59 2.05
N ARG A 24 0.54 -5.64 3.37
CA ARG A 24 -0.23 -4.72 4.19
C ARG A 24 0.71 -3.89 5.04
N GLN A 25 0.46 -2.59 5.09
CA GLN A 25 1.11 -1.67 5.98
C GLN A 25 0.15 -1.29 7.12
N TRP A 26 0.63 -1.41 8.35
CA TRP A 26 -0.07 -0.91 9.53
C TRP A 26 0.27 0.57 9.76
N PRO A 27 -0.60 1.32 10.47
CA PRO A 27 -0.32 2.71 10.84
C PRO A 27 0.95 2.88 11.70
N ASP A 28 1.38 1.82 12.41
CA ASP A 28 2.64 1.77 13.15
C ASP A 28 3.89 1.70 12.24
N GLY A 29 3.70 1.50 10.93
CA GLY A 29 4.77 1.33 9.95
C GLY A 29 5.24 -0.12 9.75
N ASP A 30 4.59 -1.08 10.41
CA ASP A 30 4.82 -2.51 10.17
C ASP A 30 4.36 -2.89 8.76
N ILE A 31 5.06 -3.81 8.09
CA ILE A 31 4.73 -4.27 6.74
C ILE A 31 4.77 -5.79 6.73
N GLN A 32 3.70 -6.42 6.24
CA GLN A 32 3.63 -7.88 6.12
C GLN A 32 3.07 -8.28 4.76
N ALA A 33 3.80 -9.16 4.07
CA ALA A 33 3.34 -9.76 2.83
C ALA A 33 2.02 -10.54 3.06
N ILE A 34 1.09 -10.39 2.12
CA ILE A 34 -0.21 -11.05 2.15
C ILE A 34 -0.15 -12.28 1.25
N GLY A 35 -0.43 -13.45 1.80
CA GLY A 35 -0.52 -14.69 1.03
C GLY A 35 0.82 -15.39 0.77
N SER A 36 1.91 -14.93 1.37
CA SER A 36 3.20 -15.63 1.35
C SER A 36 4.00 -15.28 2.61
N ASP A 37 4.67 -16.27 3.19
CA ASP A 37 5.56 -16.10 4.36
C ASP A 37 6.99 -15.64 3.94
N GLY A 38 7.29 -15.64 2.63
CA GLY A 38 8.61 -15.26 2.07
C GLY A 38 8.64 -15.17 0.54
N CYS A 39 9.71 -14.62 -0.06
CA CYS A 39 9.93 -14.65 -1.52
C CYS A 39 10.27 -16.10 -1.93
N ASP A 40 9.88 -16.49 -3.15
CA ASP A 40 10.26 -17.76 -3.78
C ASP A 40 11.79 -18.00 -3.78
N CYS A 41 12.59 -16.93 -3.75
CA CYS A 41 14.05 -17.01 -3.64
C CYS A 41 14.58 -17.42 -2.26
N GLY A 42 13.73 -17.49 -1.22
CA GLY A 42 14.11 -17.82 0.15
C GLY A 42 14.46 -16.63 1.06
N SER A 43 14.41 -15.40 0.55
CA SER A 43 14.54 -14.18 1.38
C SER A 43 13.20 -13.76 1.99
N THR A 44 13.27 -13.25 3.23
CA THR A 44 12.16 -12.66 3.97
C THR A 44 12.32 -11.14 4.16
N ASP A 45 13.35 -10.57 3.54
CA ASP A 45 13.60 -9.13 3.53
C ASP A 45 12.80 -8.49 2.41
N PHE A 46 11.81 -7.68 2.82
CA PHE A 46 10.91 -6.96 1.94
C PHE A 46 10.98 -5.47 2.23
N VAL A 47 11.04 -4.67 1.17
CA VAL A 47 11.01 -3.21 1.22
C VAL A 47 9.73 -2.70 0.56
N LEU A 48 9.12 -1.67 1.13
CA LEU A 48 7.92 -1.05 0.57
C LEU A 48 8.25 -0.46 -0.81
N VAL A 49 7.45 -0.82 -1.80
CA VAL A 49 7.46 -0.20 -3.12
C VAL A 49 6.39 0.87 -3.08
N ASP A 50 6.85 2.11 -2.95
CA ASP A 50 5.98 3.26 -3.01
C ASP A 50 5.45 3.35 -4.45
N GLU A 51 4.23 2.84 -4.67
CA GLU A 51 3.44 3.23 -5.84
C GLU A 51 2.89 4.62 -5.54
N SER A 52 3.74 5.63 -5.79
CA SER A 52 3.38 7.03 -5.68
C SER A 52 2.34 7.40 -6.75
N ASP A 53 1.08 6.96 -6.63
CA ASP A 53 -0.07 7.64 -7.23
C ASP A 53 -1.40 7.09 -6.68
N ASP A 54 -1.76 7.45 -5.46
CA ASP A 54 -3.17 7.77 -5.21
C ASP A 54 -3.19 9.12 -4.50
N THR A 55 -3.27 10.12 -5.36
CA THR A 55 -3.58 11.49 -5.04
C THR A 55 -4.74 11.50 -4.05
N SER A 56 -4.49 12.09 -2.88
CA SER A 56 -5.51 12.79 -2.13
C SER A 56 -6.24 13.76 -3.07
N ASP A 57 -7.42 13.40 -3.58
CA ASP A 57 -8.43 14.37 -4.04
C ASP A 57 -9.85 13.76 -4.03
N ASP A 58 -10.48 13.66 -2.85
CA ASP A 58 -11.93 13.96 -2.76
C ASP A 58 -12.08 15.49 -2.65
N GLY A 59 -11.53 16.17 -3.64
CA GLY A 59 -11.55 17.61 -3.84
C GLY A 59 -12.30 17.95 -5.12
N THR A 60 -13.34 17.19 -5.49
CA THR A 60 -14.23 17.62 -6.59
C THR A 60 -15.17 18.74 -6.12
N VAL A 61 -14.60 19.94 -6.05
CA VAL A 61 -15.33 21.20 -6.20
C VAL A 61 -16.06 21.19 -7.55
N GLY A 62 -17.38 21.07 -7.50
CA GLY A 62 -18.23 21.05 -8.70
C GLY A 62 -19.64 21.55 -8.47
N ARG A 63 -19.84 22.63 -7.71
CA ARG A 63 -21.11 23.38 -7.69
C ARG A 63 -20.94 24.72 -8.42
N THR A 64 -21.03 24.69 -9.75
CA THR A 64 -21.26 25.89 -10.55
C THR A 64 -22.76 26.21 -10.54
N ASN A 65 -23.24 27.07 -9.63
CA ASN A 65 -24.52 27.76 -9.80
C ASN A 65 -24.45 29.14 -9.14
N ALA A 66 -24.47 30.20 -9.95
CA ALA A 66 -25.01 31.50 -9.57
C ALA A 66 -25.57 32.15 -10.84
N GLU A 67 -26.88 32.27 -10.81
CA GLU A 67 -27.85 32.86 -11.74
C GLU A 67 -27.68 34.36 -12.00
#